data_AF-A0A8A3P821-F1
#
_entry.id   AF-A0A8A3P821-F1
#
_cell.length_a   1.000
_cell.length_b   1.000
_cell.length_c   1.000
_cell.angle_alpha   90.00
_cell.angle_beta   90.00
_cell.angle_gamma   90.00
#
_symmetry.space_group_name_H-M   'P 1'
#
loop_
_entity.id
_entity.type
_entity.pdbx_description
1 polymer ?
#
loop_
_entity_poly.entity_id
_entity_poly.type
_entity_poly.pdbx_seq_one_letter_code
_entity_poly.pdbx_strand_id
1 'polypeptide(L)'
;MLALLITGLLALTSLSNSSPISAAKRDTDELYILANCYNNFTHASYASAFWYYPDFLPDYPEPQATGVINAKKAVKFAGTSISIQTPFKLTTTIPKHASSAAYQKIVAPATIGSFAGPAATIKGTGLPFYSPSTNVNCFYEYAVRDVSPPTTGGLPLPLPSQEVFHLINTTPTETNKMKTALE
;
A
#
# COMPACT_ATOMS: atom_id res chain seq x y z
N MET A 1 -17.63 43.16 21.81
CA MET A 1 -18.20 41.90 22.35
C MET A 1 -17.62 40.74 21.56
N LEU A 2 -17.29 39.69 22.31
CA LEU A 2 -16.59 38.46 21.94
C LEU A 2 -17.55 37.42 21.34
N ALA A 3 -17.13 36.69 20.30
CA ALA A 3 -17.49 35.30 19.94
C ALA A 3 -16.90 35.01 18.52
N LEU A 4 -15.75 34.35 18.32
CA LEU A 4 -15.46 32.93 18.50
C LEU A 4 -16.60 32.00 18.04
N LEU A 5 -16.40 31.30 16.93
CA LEU A 5 -16.41 29.83 16.91
C LEU A 5 -15.97 29.26 15.55
N ILE A 6 -14.96 28.41 15.65
CA ILE A 6 -14.36 27.54 14.65
C ILE A 6 -15.35 26.41 14.36
N THR A 7 -15.75 26.26 13.10
CA THR A 7 -16.44 25.07 12.56
C THR A 7 -15.76 24.78 11.23
N GLY A 8 -15.20 23.61 10.95
CA GLY A 8 -15.32 22.31 11.58
C GLY A 8 -15.25 21.30 10.44
N LEU A 9 -14.07 20.72 10.22
CA LEU A 9 -13.96 19.42 9.54
C LEU A 9 -12.76 18.66 10.09
N LEU A 10 -12.81 18.41 11.40
CA LEU A 10 -12.20 17.23 11.98
C LEU A 10 -12.99 16.03 11.45
N ALA A 11 -12.53 15.44 10.36
CA ALA A 11 -12.85 14.05 10.05
C ALA A 11 -12.06 13.15 11.01
N LEU A 12 -12.45 13.21 12.29
CA LEU A 12 -12.08 12.27 13.32
C LEU A 12 -13.25 11.29 13.45
N THR A 13 -13.36 10.35 12.53
CA THR A 13 -14.36 9.28 12.64
C THR A 13 -13.63 7.95 12.84
N SER A 14 -13.84 7.44 14.04
CA SER A 14 -13.52 6.11 14.58
C SER A 14 -12.05 5.68 14.58
N LEU A 15 -11.33 6.08 15.64
CA LEU A 15 -10.43 5.13 16.31
C LEU A 15 -11.30 4.02 16.90
N SER A 16 -11.69 3.06 16.07
CA SER A 16 -12.05 1.75 16.58
C SER A 16 -10.81 1.24 17.28
N ASN A 17 -10.82 1.21 18.62
CA ASN A 17 -9.89 0.39 19.38
C ASN A 17 -10.18 -1.06 19.03
N SER A 18 -9.77 -1.49 17.85
CA SER A 18 -9.63 -2.88 17.54
C SER A 18 -8.56 -3.39 18.48
N SER A 19 -8.98 -4.14 19.50
CA SER A 19 -8.09 -5.06 20.20
C SER A 19 -7.19 -5.72 19.16
N PRO A 20 -5.88 -5.87 19.41
CA PRO A 20 -5.02 -6.57 18.46
C PRO A 20 -5.71 -7.89 18.15
N ILE A 21 -6.02 -8.13 16.87
CA ILE A 21 -6.59 -9.39 16.44
C ILE A 21 -5.62 -10.45 16.96
N SER A 22 -6.05 -11.22 17.95
CA SER A 22 -5.34 -12.42 18.36
C SER A 22 -5.51 -13.39 17.21
N ALA A 23 -4.64 -13.25 16.22
CA ALA A 23 -4.56 -14.19 15.13
C ALA A 23 -3.98 -15.47 15.75
N ALA A 24 -4.83 -16.47 15.97
CA ALA A 24 -4.37 -17.84 15.78
C ALA A 24 -3.58 -17.84 14.46
N LYS A 25 -2.31 -18.25 14.50
CA LYS A 25 -1.41 -18.25 13.35
C LYS A 25 -2.14 -18.88 12.15
N ARG A 26 -2.45 -18.07 11.13
CA ARG A 26 -3.27 -18.47 9.97
C ARG A 26 -2.38 -19.00 8.85
N ASP A 27 -3.00 -19.76 7.93
CA ASP A 27 -2.28 -20.53 6.92
C ASP A 27 -1.79 -19.70 5.71
N THR A 28 -2.58 -18.81 5.08
CA THR A 28 -2.08 -18.05 3.90
C THR A 28 -2.91 -16.80 3.51
N ASP A 29 -2.25 -15.91 2.74
CA ASP A 29 -2.73 -15.02 1.65
C ASP A 29 -3.02 -13.54 1.96
N GLU A 30 -2.51 -12.99 3.06
CA GLU A 30 -2.64 -11.56 3.32
C GLU A 30 -1.76 -10.71 2.37
N LEU A 31 -2.30 -9.59 1.88
CA LEU A 31 -1.59 -8.63 1.04
C LEU A 31 -1.62 -7.24 1.68
N TYR A 32 -0.45 -6.65 1.88
CA TYR A 32 -0.29 -5.30 2.40
C TYR A 32 0.33 -4.40 1.35
N ILE A 33 -0.47 -3.57 0.69
CA ILE A 33 0.03 -2.63 -0.32
C ILE A 33 0.59 -1.39 0.37
N LEU A 34 1.89 -1.16 0.20
CA LEU A 34 2.58 0.06 0.64
C LEU A 34 2.45 1.12 -0.46
N ALA A 35 1.80 2.22 -0.12
CA ALA A 35 1.42 3.22 -1.11
C ALA A 35 1.62 4.65 -0.60
N ASN A 36 2.02 5.50 -1.53
CA ASN A 36 1.86 6.94 -1.40
C ASN A 36 0.55 7.33 -2.05
N CYS A 37 -0.19 8.22 -1.41
CA CYS A 37 -1.44 8.78 -1.91
C CYS A 37 -1.27 10.28 -2.10
N TYR A 38 -1.87 10.81 -3.17
CA TYR A 38 -1.77 12.21 -3.54
C TYR A 38 -3.14 12.78 -3.90
N ASN A 39 -3.46 13.93 -3.31
CA ASN A 39 -4.67 14.68 -3.62
C ASN A 39 -4.36 15.74 -4.69
N ASN A 40 -4.93 15.60 -5.88
CA ASN A 40 -4.71 16.50 -7.02
C ASN A 40 -5.29 17.92 -6.80
N PHE A 41 -6.24 18.08 -5.89
CA PHE A 41 -6.88 19.37 -5.61
C PHE A 41 -6.14 20.16 -4.52
N THR A 42 -5.77 19.51 -3.42
CA THR A 42 -5.08 20.19 -2.30
C THR A 42 -3.56 20.07 -2.38
N HIS A 43 -3.04 19.26 -3.30
CA HIS A 43 -1.63 18.89 -3.41
C HIS A 43 -1.05 18.23 -2.14
N ALA A 44 -1.92 17.77 -1.23
CA ALA A 44 -1.51 17.03 -0.04
C ALA A 44 -1.12 15.60 -0.40
N SER A 45 -0.20 15.02 0.38
CA SER A 45 0.19 13.61 0.23
C SER A 45 0.33 12.92 1.57
N TYR A 46 0.20 11.59 1.57
CA TYR A 46 0.43 10.75 2.74
C TYR A 46 0.91 9.36 2.29
N ALA A 47 1.44 8.59 3.23
CA ALA A 47 1.86 7.22 3.03
C ALA A 47 1.09 6.28 3.97
N SER A 48 0.58 5.19 3.43
CA SER A 48 -0.18 4.18 4.15
C SER A 48 0.11 2.77 3.65
N ALA A 49 -0.18 1.78 4.49
CA ALA A 49 -0.32 0.39 4.09
C ALA A 49 -1.81 0.02 4.06
N PHE A 50 -2.23 -0.62 2.97
CA PHE A 50 -3.59 -1.06 2.75
C PHE A 50 -3.63 -2.59 2.80
N TRP A 51 -4.39 -3.13 3.73
CA TRP A 51 -4.47 -4.58 3.98
C TRP A 51 -5.65 -5.20 3.25
N TYR A 52 -5.36 -6.33 2.60
CA TYR A 52 -6.28 -7.18 1.87
C TYR A 52 -6.16 -8.65 2.30
N TYR A 53 -7.28 -9.36 2.27
CA TYR A 53 -7.39 -10.81 2.52
C TYR A 53 -7.46 -11.58 1.17
N PRO A 54 -7.08 -12.88 1.09
CA PRO A 54 -7.03 -13.71 -0.13
C PRO A 54 -8.19 -13.58 -1.11
N ASP A 55 -9.40 -13.37 -0.61
CA ASP A 55 -10.63 -13.59 -1.38
C ASP A 55 -11.02 -12.41 -2.30
N PHE A 56 -10.17 -11.38 -2.44
CA PHE A 56 -10.54 -10.19 -3.18
C PHE A 56 -9.95 -10.10 -4.59
N LEU A 57 -10.91 -10.17 -5.52
CA LEU A 57 -10.95 -10.11 -6.99
C LEU A 57 -10.33 -8.82 -7.61
N PRO A 58 -10.18 -8.76 -8.97
CA PRO A 58 -9.12 -8.03 -9.68
C PRO A 58 -9.26 -6.50 -9.76
N ASP A 59 -10.26 -5.92 -9.10
CA ASP A 59 -10.62 -4.49 -9.20
C ASP A 59 -10.22 -3.65 -7.98
N TYR A 60 -9.36 -4.18 -7.09
CA TYR A 60 -8.88 -3.50 -5.88
C TYR A 60 -10.00 -2.74 -5.11
N PRO A 61 -10.90 -3.47 -4.42
CA PRO A 61 -11.95 -2.85 -3.63
C PRO A 61 -11.39 -1.99 -2.48
N GLU A 62 -12.29 -1.36 -1.74
CA GLU A 62 -11.94 -0.70 -0.49
C GLU A 62 -11.14 -1.65 0.42
N PRO A 63 -9.99 -1.21 0.97
CA PRO A 63 -9.14 -2.03 1.81
C PRO A 63 -9.82 -2.36 3.15
N GLN A 64 -9.61 -3.58 3.64
CA GLN A 64 -10.22 -4.08 4.88
C GLN A 64 -9.69 -3.33 6.10
N ALA A 65 -8.43 -2.90 6.04
CA ALA A 65 -7.86 -2.00 7.03
C ALA A 65 -6.75 -1.15 6.43
N THR A 66 -6.54 0.02 7.02
CA THR A 66 -5.47 0.93 6.63
C THR A 66 -4.57 1.22 7.82
N GLY A 67 -3.27 0.98 7.65
CA GLY A 67 -2.23 1.38 8.60
C GLY A 67 -1.52 2.64 8.12
N VAL A 68 -1.42 3.66 8.96
CA VAL A 68 -0.74 4.92 8.61
C VAL A 68 0.77 4.74 8.73
N ILE A 69 1.50 5.07 7.66
CA ILE A 69 2.98 5.14 7.66
C ILE A 69 3.43 6.57 7.93
N ASN A 70 2.84 7.54 7.22
CA ASN A 70 3.07 8.95 7.45
C ASN A 70 1.85 9.77 6.99
N ALA A 71 1.16 10.41 7.93
CA ALA A 71 -0.05 11.18 7.65
C ALA A 71 0.22 12.55 6.98
N LYS A 72 1.47 13.03 6.96
CA LYS A 72 1.79 14.42 6.57
C LYS A 72 2.38 14.55 5.16
N LYS A 73 2.97 13.48 4.63
CA LYS A 73 3.61 13.47 3.31
C LYS A 73 3.82 12.05 2.78
N ALA A 74 3.97 11.97 1.47
CA ALA A 74 4.55 10.79 0.81
C ALA A 74 5.96 10.48 1.34
N VAL A 75 6.36 9.22 1.24
CA VAL A 75 7.66 8.72 1.68
C VAL A 75 8.41 8.05 0.54
N LYS A 76 9.74 8.13 0.57
CA LYS A 76 10.56 7.26 -0.27
C LYS A 76 10.62 5.89 0.39
N PHE A 77 9.94 4.89 -0.17
CA PHE A 77 9.96 3.53 0.37
C PHE A 77 11.35 2.87 0.22
N ALA A 78 11.99 3.02 -0.95
CA ALA A 78 13.31 2.44 -1.19
C ALA A 78 14.39 3.08 -0.30
N GLY A 79 15.04 2.26 0.53
CA GLY A 79 16.02 2.67 1.51
C GLY A 79 15.44 2.99 2.89
N THR A 80 14.17 2.65 3.14
CA THR A 80 13.45 3.00 4.38
C THR A 80 12.94 1.75 5.08
N SER A 81 12.99 1.77 6.42
CA SER A 81 12.32 0.78 7.27
C SER A 81 10.90 1.24 7.58
N ILE A 82 9.94 0.36 7.36
CA ILE A 82 8.52 0.56 7.62
C ILE A 82 8.14 -0.30 8.82
N SER A 83 7.44 0.30 9.80
CA SER A 83 6.91 -0.39 10.96
C SER A 83 5.52 0.17 11.30
N ILE A 84 4.51 -0.69 11.21
CA ILE A 84 3.12 -0.39 11.57
C ILE A 84 2.75 -1.35 12.70
N GLN A 85 2.07 -0.85 13.74
CA GLN A 85 1.63 -1.66 14.89
C GLN A 85 0.10 -1.75 14.99
N THR A 86 -0.63 -0.82 14.38
CA THR A 86 -2.10 -0.75 14.42
C THR A 86 -2.60 -0.30 13.04
N PRO A 87 -3.70 -0.87 12.51
CA PRO A 87 -4.52 -1.95 13.08
C PRO A 87 -3.92 -3.36 12.95
N PHE A 88 -2.82 -3.48 12.21
CA PHE A 88 -2.04 -4.71 12.06
C PHE A 88 -0.57 -4.44 12.34
N LYS A 89 0.19 -5.52 12.61
CA LYS A 89 1.63 -5.44 12.79
C LYS A 89 2.34 -5.83 11.50
N LEU A 90 3.05 -4.89 10.91
CA LEU A 90 3.83 -5.08 9.69
C LEU A 90 5.20 -4.41 9.84
N THR A 91 6.27 -5.15 9.60
CA THR A 91 7.63 -4.58 9.56
C THR A 91 8.42 -5.07 8.35
N THR A 92 9.06 -4.15 7.64
CA THR A 92 10.00 -4.48 6.55
C THR A 92 11.05 -3.39 6.39
N THR A 93 12.21 -3.74 5.85
CA THR A 93 13.24 -2.77 5.45
C THR A 93 13.52 -2.93 3.96
N ILE A 94 13.11 -1.94 3.18
CA ILE A 94 13.22 -1.98 1.72
C ILE A 94 14.59 -1.41 1.34
N PRO A 95 15.47 -2.17 0.66
CA PRO A 95 16.80 -1.67 0.32
C PRO A 95 16.73 -0.58 -0.76
N LYS A 96 17.75 0.29 -0.81
CA LYS A 96 17.81 1.40 -1.78
C LYS A 96 17.71 0.93 -3.24
N HIS A 97 18.28 -0.22 -3.58
CA HIS A 97 18.28 -0.78 -4.93
C HIS A 97 16.93 -1.42 -5.33
N ALA A 98 15.95 -1.51 -4.42
CA ALA A 98 14.63 -2.07 -4.72
C ALA A 98 13.85 -1.27 -5.76
N SER A 99 14.19 0.01 -5.98
CA SER A 99 13.51 0.88 -6.95
C SER A 99 13.66 0.40 -8.40
N SER A 100 14.75 -0.29 -8.73
CA SER A 100 15.01 -0.83 -10.07
C SER A 100 14.57 -2.29 -10.23
N ALA A 101 13.93 -2.89 -9.22
CA ALA A 101 13.43 -4.24 -9.33
C ALA A 101 12.27 -4.31 -10.34
N ALA A 102 12.14 -5.46 -11.02
CA ALA A 102 10.98 -5.74 -11.85
C ALA A 102 9.73 -5.91 -11.00
N TYR A 103 8.55 -5.63 -11.57
CA TYR A 103 7.26 -5.88 -10.93
C TYR A 103 7.15 -7.30 -10.37
N GLN A 104 6.56 -7.44 -9.18
CA GLN A 104 6.43 -8.66 -8.37
C GLN A 104 7.73 -9.32 -7.89
N LYS A 105 8.90 -8.77 -8.21
CA LYS A 105 10.15 -9.31 -7.68
C LYS A 105 10.22 -9.10 -6.17
N ILE A 106 10.62 -10.14 -5.44
CA ILE A 106 10.95 -10.05 -4.01
C ILE A 106 12.20 -9.16 -3.86
N VAL A 107 12.08 -8.14 -3.00
CA VAL A 107 13.15 -7.15 -2.75
C VAL A 107 13.65 -7.15 -1.31
N ALA A 108 12.87 -7.68 -0.36
CA ALA A 108 13.26 -7.76 1.05
C ALA A 108 12.43 -8.81 1.80
N PRO A 109 12.95 -9.37 2.90
CA PRO A 109 12.12 -10.06 3.88
C PRO A 109 11.20 -9.07 4.63
N ALA A 110 10.14 -9.62 5.22
CA ALA A 110 9.20 -8.86 6.04
C ALA A 110 8.69 -9.72 7.21
N THR A 111 7.99 -9.07 8.13
CA THR A 111 7.28 -9.73 9.22
C THR A 111 5.86 -9.18 9.30
N ILE A 112 4.90 -10.08 9.32
CA ILE A 112 3.48 -9.81 9.51
C ILE A 112 3.11 -10.44 10.86
N GLY A 113 2.47 -9.69 11.76
CA GLY A 113 2.18 -10.17 13.11
C GLY A 113 1.11 -11.26 13.16
N SER A 114 0.22 -11.31 12.17
CA SER A 114 -0.81 -12.33 11.99
C SER A 114 -0.30 -13.63 11.35
N PHE A 115 0.90 -13.61 10.75
CA PHE A 115 1.45 -14.73 10.00
C PHE A 115 2.68 -15.33 10.67
N ALA A 116 2.73 -16.67 10.71
CA ALA A 116 3.83 -17.41 11.34
C ALA A 116 4.95 -17.80 10.39
N GLY A 117 4.68 -17.78 9.09
CA GLY A 117 5.63 -18.15 8.05
C GLY A 117 6.49 -16.99 7.58
N PRO A 118 7.36 -17.23 6.57
CA PRO A 118 8.17 -16.18 6.00
C PRO A 118 7.31 -15.24 5.15
N ALA A 119 7.41 -13.94 5.40
CA ALA A 119 6.81 -12.91 4.56
C ALA A 119 7.89 -12.17 3.76
N ALA A 120 7.50 -11.60 2.63
CA ALA A 120 8.41 -10.82 1.81
C ALA A 120 7.74 -9.59 1.21
N THR A 121 8.57 -8.57 1.02
CA THR A 121 8.22 -7.38 0.27
C THR A 121 8.52 -7.61 -1.20
N ILE A 122 7.54 -7.32 -2.05
CA ILE A 122 7.61 -7.37 -3.51
C ILE A 122 7.49 -5.99 -4.10
N LYS A 123 8.05 -5.81 -5.29
CA LYS A 123 7.91 -4.58 -6.08
C LYS A 123 6.51 -4.45 -6.66
N GLY A 124 5.87 -3.30 -6.45
CA GLY A 124 4.58 -2.93 -7.06
C GLY A 124 4.74 -2.32 -8.46
N THR A 125 3.62 -1.99 -9.09
CA THR A 125 3.58 -1.44 -10.46
C THR A 125 3.97 0.04 -10.53
N GLY A 126 3.81 0.78 -9.43
CA GLY A 126 3.91 2.24 -9.39
C GLY A 126 2.70 2.97 -9.99
N LEU A 127 1.67 2.25 -10.41
CA LEU A 127 0.44 2.82 -10.98
C LEU A 127 -0.61 3.07 -9.88
N PRO A 128 -1.58 3.97 -10.12
CA PRO A 128 -2.77 4.07 -9.28
C PRO A 128 -3.48 2.72 -9.18
N PHE A 129 -3.87 2.33 -7.97
CA PHE A 129 -4.65 1.10 -7.72
C PHE A 129 -5.93 1.36 -6.91
N TYR A 130 -5.97 2.47 -6.16
CA TYR A 130 -7.09 2.80 -5.27
C TYR A 130 -7.28 4.31 -5.17
N SER A 131 -8.54 4.74 -5.07
CA SER A 131 -8.94 6.15 -4.95
C SER A 131 -9.89 6.31 -3.76
N PRO A 132 -9.39 6.62 -2.54
CA PRO A 132 -10.21 6.67 -1.33
C PRO A 132 -11.22 7.83 -1.31
N SER A 133 -11.01 8.86 -2.10
CA SER A 133 -11.92 9.98 -2.24
C SER A 133 -11.72 10.72 -3.56
N THR A 134 -12.64 11.62 -3.90
CA THR A 134 -12.52 12.46 -5.07
C THR A 134 -11.18 13.20 -5.08
N ASN A 135 -10.45 13.10 -6.20
CA ASN A 135 -9.12 13.68 -6.42
C ASN A 135 -7.95 13.01 -5.69
N VAL A 136 -8.14 11.91 -4.96
CA VAL A 136 -7.04 11.20 -4.29
C VAL A 136 -6.69 9.94 -5.05
N ASN A 137 -5.42 9.82 -5.48
CA ASN A 137 -4.91 8.60 -6.10
C ASN A 137 -3.82 7.98 -5.21
N CYS A 138 -3.94 6.69 -4.92
CA CYS A 138 -2.94 5.90 -4.21
C CYS A 138 -2.18 4.99 -5.18
N PHE A 139 -0.85 5.03 -5.11
CA PHE A 139 0.05 4.36 -6.04
C PHE A 139 0.66 3.10 -5.44
N TYR A 140 0.59 1.97 -6.15
CA TYR A 140 1.07 0.68 -5.68
C TYR A 140 2.59 0.58 -5.84
N GLU A 141 3.36 1.08 -4.86
CA GLU A 141 4.82 1.10 -4.95
C GLU A 141 5.48 -0.23 -4.58
N TYR A 142 5.01 -0.85 -3.49
CA TYR A 142 5.48 -2.14 -2.97
C TYR A 142 4.31 -2.86 -2.30
N ALA A 143 4.43 -4.17 -2.10
CA ALA A 143 3.51 -4.90 -1.23
C ALA A 143 4.27 -5.87 -0.35
N VAL A 144 3.68 -6.26 0.77
CA VAL A 144 4.13 -7.36 1.60
C VAL A 144 3.10 -8.48 1.52
N ARG A 145 3.58 -9.70 1.33
CA ARG A 145 2.75 -10.90 1.31
C ARG A 145 3.46 -12.07 1.95
N ASP A 146 2.68 -13.08 2.28
CA ASP A 146 3.17 -14.38 2.70
C ASP A 146 3.98 -15.01 1.56
N VAL A 147 5.04 -15.74 1.91
CA VAL A 147 5.83 -16.54 0.98
C VAL A 147 5.66 -17.98 1.40
N SER A 148 5.06 -18.80 0.53
CA SER A 148 5.11 -20.24 0.74
C SER A 148 6.60 -20.67 0.71
N PRO A 149 7.10 -21.43 1.69
CA PRO A 149 8.40 -22.06 1.54
C PRO A 149 8.39 -22.87 0.23
N PRO A 150 9.49 -22.90 -0.54
CA PRO A 150 9.53 -23.64 -1.80
C PRO A 150 9.21 -25.11 -1.50
N THR A 151 7.99 -25.53 -1.83
CA THR A 151 7.59 -26.92 -1.77
C THR A 151 8.30 -27.63 -2.92
N THR A 152 9.11 -28.62 -2.58
CA THR A 152 9.72 -29.55 -3.53
C THR A 152 8.59 -30.22 -4.33
N GLY A 153 8.24 -29.68 -5.50
CA GLY A 153 7.33 -30.29 -6.47
C GLY A 153 5.91 -29.72 -6.62
N GLY A 154 5.58 -28.55 -6.06
CA GLY A 154 4.27 -27.90 -6.29
C GLY A 154 4.39 -26.71 -7.24
N LEU A 155 3.56 -26.64 -8.29
CA LEU A 155 3.47 -25.47 -9.16
C LEU A 155 3.24 -24.19 -8.33
N PRO A 156 3.84 -23.03 -8.70
CA PRO A 156 3.48 -21.76 -8.09
C PRO A 156 1.96 -21.56 -8.22
N LEU A 157 1.32 -21.14 -7.12
CA LEU A 157 -0.09 -20.75 -7.12
C LEU A 157 -0.35 -19.82 -8.32
N PRO A 158 -1.45 -20.01 -9.07
CA PRO A 158 -1.75 -19.17 -10.20
C PRO A 158 -1.88 -17.73 -9.71
N LEU A 159 -1.06 -16.87 -10.30
CA LEU A 159 -1.22 -15.43 -10.28
C LEU A 159 -2.69 -15.10 -10.62
N PRO A 160 -3.33 -14.09 -9.99
CA PRO A 160 -4.52 -13.51 -10.60
C PRO A 160 -4.11 -13.02 -11.99
N SER A 161 -4.61 -13.69 -13.03
CA SER A 161 -4.37 -13.30 -14.41
C SER A 161 -5.07 -11.96 -14.61
N GLN A 162 -4.32 -10.90 -14.90
CA GLN A 162 -4.92 -9.68 -15.45
C GLN A 162 -5.35 -9.98 -16.88
N GLU A 163 -6.60 -10.41 -17.05
CA GLU A 163 -7.27 -10.27 -18.33
C GLU A 163 -7.78 -8.83 -18.48
N VAL A 164 -7.29 -8.19 -19.54
CA VAL A 164 -7.87 -7.05 -20.28
C VAL A 164 -7.86 -5.68 -19.56
N PHE A 165 -6.76 -4.97 -19.77
CA PHE A 165 -6.73 -3.51 -19.86
C PHE A 165 -7.71 -3.04 -20.96
N HIS A 166 -8.89 -2.54 -20.58
CA HIS A 166 -9.64 -1.66 -21.46
C HIS A 166 -9.15 -0.22 -21.26
N LEU A 167 -8.50 0.28 -22.30
CA LEU A 167 -8.15 1.68 -22.53
C LEU A 167 -9.30 2.61 -22.11
N ILE A 168 -9.08 3.45 -21.09
CA ILE A 168 -9.76 4.75 -21.05
C ILE A 168 -8.88 5.70 -21.86
N ASN A 169 -9.30 5.85 -23.11
CA ASN A 169 -8.76 6.78 -24.07
C ASN A 169 -9.12 8.20 -23.63
N THR A 170 -8.19 8.97 -23.09
CA THR A 170 -8.23 10.44 -23.15
C THR A 170 -6.95 10.92 -23.82
N THR A 171 -7.15 11.50 -24.99
CA THR A 171 -6.14 12.01 -25.92
C THR A 171 -5.20 13.06 -25.29
N PRO A 172 -4.00 13.24 -25.87
CA PRO A 172 -2.84 13.83 -25.21
C PRO A 172 -2.84 15.34 -25.31
N THR A 173 -2.44 16.03 -24.25
CA THR A 173 -1.90 17.39 -24.38
C THR A 173 -0.87 17.65 -23.28
N GLU A 174 0.31 18.06 -23.74
CA GLU A 174 1.43 18.65 -22.99
C GLU A 174 2.24 17.77 -22.03
N THR A 175 3.23 17.13 -22.65
CA THR A 175 4.63 17.17 -22.22
C THR A 175 4.98 18.49 -21.51
N ASN A 176 5.09 18.49 -20.18
CA ASN A 176 5.96 19.44 -19.50
C ASN A 176 6.57 18.85 -18.22
N LYS A 177 7.86 18.53 -18.35
CA LYS A 177 8.93 18.68 -17.36
C LYS A 177 8.54 18.64 -15.88
N MET A 178 8.79 17.50 -15.25
CA MET A 178 9.43 17.48 -13.93
C MET A 178 10.61 16.50 -13.95
N LYS A 179 11.62 16.87 -14.73
CA LYS A 179 13.01 16.52 -14.48
C LYS A 179 13.61 17.74 -13.77
N THR A 180 14.35 17.47 -12.69
CA THR A 180 15.14 18.41 -11.88
C THR A 180 14.40 19.03 -10.67
N ALA A 181 14.45 18.32 -9.55
CA ALA A 181 14.58 18.90 -8.21
C ALA A 181 15.22 17.85 -7.29
N LEU A 182 16.49 17.52 -7.57
CA LEU A 182 17.39 16.90 -6.59
C LEU A 182 18.85 17.24 -6.94
N GLU A 183 19.17 18.52 -6.84
CA GLU A 183 20.48 19.05 -6.42
C GLU A 183 20.21 20.21 -5.46
#